data_AF-A0A377WDH9-F1
#
_entry.id   AF-A0A377WDH9-F1
#
_cell.length_a   1.000
_cell.length_b   1.000
_cell.length_c   1.000
_cell.angle_alpha   90.00
_cell.angle_beta   90.00
_cell.angle_gamma   90.00
#
_symmetry.space_group_name_H-M   'P 1'
#
loop_
_entity.id
_entity.type
_entity.pdbx_description
1 polymer ?
#
loop_
_entity_poly.entity_id
_entity_poly.type
_entity_poly.pdbx_seq_one_letter_code
_entity_poly.pdbx_strand_id
1 'polypeptide(L)'
;MMLLGKQQINSVWVEAGATLAGALLQAGLVDELIVYIAPKLLGNAARGLCALPGLEELSQAPHFKFNEIRQVGPDVCLHLTTA
;
A
#
# COMPACT_ATOMS: atom_id res chain seq x y z
N MET A 1 11.38 4.18 11.37
CA MET A 1 11.70 2.73 11.35
C MET A 1 12.93 2.35 12.17
N MET A 2 14.02 3.13 12.19
CA MET A 2 15.25 2.79 12.94
C MET A 2 15.04 2.42 14.41
N LEU A 3 14.12 3.08 15.12
CA LEU A 3 13.81 2.75 16.51
C LEU A 3 13.29 1.30 16.67
N LEU A 4 12.41 0.86 15.76
CA LEU A 4 11.86 -0.50 15.75
C LEU A 4 12.97 -1.52 15.45
N GLY A 5 13.89 -1.20 14.54
CA GLY A 5 15.08 -2.03 14.29
C GLY A 5 15.98 -2.18 15.52
N LYS A 6 16.17 -1.11 16.30
CA LYS A 6 16.88 -1.18 17.59
C LYS A 6 16.15 -2.07 18.61
N GLN A 7 14.83 -2.18 18.51
CA GLN A 7 13.99 -3.08 19.32
C GLN A 7 13.91 -4.50 18.77
N GLN A 8 14.71 -4.85 17.75
CA GLN A 8 14.73 -6.18 17.13
C GLN A 8 13.38 -6.57 16.48
N ILE A 9 12.63 -5.58 15.99
CA ILE A 9 11.42 -5.81 15.19
C ILE A 9 11.85 -5.98 13.74
N ASN A 10 11.77 -7.21 13.25
CA ASN A 10 12.26 -7.59 11.92
C ASN A 10 11.27 -7.24 10.80
N SER A 11 9.98 -7.34 11.10
CA SER A 11 8.90 -7.13 10.13
C SER A 11 7.77 -6.32 10.76
N VAL A 12 7.20 -5.40 10.01
CA VAL A 12 6.05 -4.60 10.45
C VAL A 12 4.91 -4.78 9.46
N TRP A 13 3.80 -5.33 9.92
CA TRP A 13 2.57 -5.39 9.16
C TRP A 13 1.73 -4.16 9.46
N VAL A 14 1.46 -3.33 8.44
CA VAL A 14 0.74 -2.06 8.60
C VAL A 14 -0.67 -2.16 8.04
N GLU A 15 -1.66 -2.08 8.92
CA GLU A 15 -3.06 -1.90 8.57
C GLU A 15 -3.53 -0.53 9.02
N ALA A 16 -3.72 0.39 8.08
CA ALA A 16 -4.08 1.75 8.39
C ALA A 16 -4.92 2.39 7.28
N GLY A 17 -5.46 3.57 7.57
CA GLY A 17 -6.15 4.38 6.58
C GLY A 17 -5.20 5.08 5.60
N ALA A 18 -5.81 5.77 4.64
CA ALA A 18 -5.15 6.43 3.51
C ALA A 18 -3.96 7.32 3.90
N THR A 19 -4.05 8.03 5.03
CA THR A 19 -3.02 8.98 5.46
C THR A 19 -1.71 8.29 5.84
N LEU A 20 -1.75 7.28 6.71
CA LEU A 20 -0.51 6.59 7.14
C LEU A 20 0.06 5.73 6.01
N ALA A 21 -0.80 5.03 5.26
CA ALA A 21 -0.38 4.27 4.08
C ALA A 21 0.33 5.17 3.06
N GLY A 22 -0.26 6.34 2.77
CA GLY A 22 0.34 7.33 1.88
C GLY A 22 1.68 7.87 2.39
N ALA A 23 1.79 8.20 3.67
CA ALA A 23 3.02 8.70 4.27
C ALA A 23 4.17 7.66 4.19
N LEU A 24 3.88 6.38 4.40
CA LEU A 24 4.89 5.31 4.30
C LEU A 24 5.36 5.11 2.85
N LEU A 25 4.42 5.13 1.89
CA LEU A 25 4.72 5.05 0.47
C LEU A 25 5.59 6.22 0.01
N GLN A 26 5.22 7.45 0.39
CA GLN A 26 5.97 8.65 0.05
C GLN A 26 7.38 8.67 0.68
N ALA A 27 7.54 8.08 1.86
CA ALA A 27 8.84 7.93 2.52
C ALA A 27 9.69 6.77 1.96
N GLY A 28 9.19 5.99 0.99
CA GLY A 28 9.90 4.83 0.44
C GLY A 28 10.13 3.72 1.47
N LEU A 29 9.24 3.58 2.46
CA LEU A 29 9.38 2.62 3.56
C LEU A 29 8.56 1.34 3.37
N VAL A 30 7.96 1.16 2.19
CA VAL A 30 7.07 0.04 1.88
C VAL A 30 7.77 -0.90 0.90
N ASP A 31 8.11 -2.10 1.39
CA ASP A 31 8.71 -3.16 0.57
C ASP A 31 7.65 -3.95 -0.21
N GLU A 32 6.46 -4.12 0.37
CA GLU A 32 5.38 -4.94 -0.17
C GLU A 32 4.00 -4.30 0.07
N LEU A 33 3.07 -4.51 -0.88
CA LEU A 33 1.66 -4.15 -0.73
C LEU A 33 0.78 -5.37 -0.93
N ILE A 34 -0.22 -5.52 -0.06
CA ILE A 34 -1.21 -6.60 -0.13
C ILE A 34 -2.58 -5.93 -0.19
N VAL A 35 -3.14 -5.86 -1.39
CA VAL A 35 -4.36 -5.09 -1.69
C VAL A 35 -5.53 -6.03 -1.91
N TYR A 36 -6.54 -5.95 -1.03
CA TYR A 36 -7.80 -6.66 -1.19
C TYR A 36 -8.82 -5.76 -1.90
N ILE A 37 -9.40 -6.26 -2.99
CA ILE A 37 -10.43 -5.57 -3.78
C ILE A 37 -11.72 -6.37 -3.71
N ALA A 38 -12.75 -5.76 -3.13
CA ALA A 38 -14.09 -6.32 -3.10
C ALA A 38 -14.86 -5.98 -4.39
N PRO A 39 -15.82 -6.83 -4.83
CA PRO A 39 -16.69 -6.56 -5.96
C PRO A 39 -17.80 -5.56 -5.58
N LYS A 40 -17.40 -4.39 -5.09
CA LYS A 40 -18.28 -3.34 -4.56
C LYS A 40 -17.84 -1.97 -5.06
N LEU A 41 -18.82 -1.12 -5.35
CA LEU A 41 -18.59 0.26 -5.73
C LEU A 41 -18.90 1.16 -4.54
N LEU A 42 -18.02 2.14 -4.29
CA LEU A 42 -18.24 3.18 -3.29
C LEU A 42 -18.53 4.51 -4.00
N GLY A 43 -19.17 5.44 -3.28
CA GLY A 43 -19.48 6.77 -3.79
C GLY A 43 -18.23 7.62 -4.05
N ASN A 44 -18.38 8.69 -4.82
CA ASN A 44 -17.29 9.60 -5.20
C ASN A 44 -16.55 10.26 -4.02
N ALA A 45 -17.22 10.44 -2.88
CA ALA A 45 -16.63 10.99 -1.66
C ALA A 45 -15.93 9.92 -0.78
N ALA A 46 -15.84 8.68 -1.26
CA ALA A 46 -15.12 7.62 -0.56
C ALA A 46 -13.62 7.95 -0.48
N ARG A 47 -13.00 7.50 0.61
CA ARG A 47 -11.56 7.70 0.82
C ARG A 47 -10.79 6.71 -0.05
N GLY A 48 -9.76 7.20 -0.74
CA GLY A 48 -8.85 6.36 -1.52
C GLY A 48 -8.01 5.42 -0.65
N LEU A 49 -7.33 4.47 -1.30
CA LEU A 49 -6.45 3.51 -0.64
C LEU A 49 -5.28 4.19 0.10
N CYS A 50 -4.70 5.21 -0.52
CA CYS A 50 -3.60 6.00 0.02
C CYS A 50 -3.78 7.47 -0.37
N ALA A 51 -3.31 8.38 0.51
CA ALA A 51 -3.24 9.80 0.23
C ALA A 51 -1.80 10.15 -0.18
N LEU A 52 -1.58 10.41 -1.48
CA LEU A 52 -0.26 10.70 -2.06
C LEU A 52 -0.21 12.13 -2.64
N PRO A 53 -0.15 13.17 -1.80
CA PRO A 53 -0.02 14.55 -2.29
C PRO A 53 1.36 14.78 -2.90
N GLY A 54 1.45 15.68 -3.89
CA GLY A 54 2.72 16.11 -4.47
C GLY A 54 3.28 15.19 -5.57
N LEU A 55 2.44 14.32 -6.16
CA LEU A 55 2.75 13.64 -7.42
C LEU A 55 2.33 14.55 -8.58
N GLU A 56 3.26 15.34 -9.11
CA GLU A 56 3.06 16.25 -10.24
C GLU A 56 3.37 15.57 -11.58
N GLU A 57 4.29 14.60 -11.58
CA GLU A 57 4.68 13.82 -12.74
C GLU A 57 4.50 12.32 -12.51
N LEU A 58 4.14 11.57 -13.55
CA LEU A 58 3.96 10.11 -13.46
C LEU A 58 5.27 9.38 -13.06
N SER A 59 6.42 9.96 -13.42
CA SER A 59 7.75 9.51 -13.02
C SER A 59 7.96 9.46 -11.50
N GLN A 60 7.19 10.25 -10.73
CA GLN A 60 7.28 10.35 -9.28
C GLN A 60 6.42 9.28 -8.58
N ALA A 61 5.53 8.61 -9.30
CA ALA A 61 4.65 7.60 -8.72
C ALA A 61 5.47 6.40 -8.19
N PRO A 62 5.15 5.88 -6.99
CA PRO A 62 5.74 4.63 -6.51
C PRO A 62 5.50 3.49 -7.50
N HIS A 63 6.57 2.81 -7.92
CA HIS A 63 6.51 1.71 -8.87
C HIS A 63 6.61 0.36 -8.15
N PHE A 64 5.70 -0.55 -8.49
CA PHE A 64 5.65 -1.91 -7.97
C PHE A 64 5.45 -2.92 -9.12
N LYS A 65 5.77 -4.18 -8.86
CA LYS A 65 5.46 -5.32 -9.75
C LYS A 65 4.48 -6.26 -9.07
N PHE A 66 3.62 -6.90 -9.87
CA PHE A 66 2.78 -7.99 -9.39
C PHE A 66 3.64 -9.21 -9.08
N ASN A 67 3.59 -9.68 -7.84
CA ASN A 67 4.18 -10.95 -7.43
C ASN A 67 3.15 -12.09 -7.51
N GLU A 68 1.94 -11.85 -7.01
CA GLU A 68 0.85 -12.83 -7.03
C GLU A 68 -0.50 -12.12 -7.18
N ILE A 69 -1.44 -12.76 -7.89
CA ILE A 69 -2.85 -12.39 -7.93
C ILE A 69 -3.65 -13.65 -7.64
N ARG A 70 -4.52 -13.60 -6.62
CA ARG A 70 -5.39 -14.74 -6.28
C ARG A 70 -6.76 -14.28 -5.79
N GLN A 71 -7.74 -15.15 -5.97
CA GLN A 71 -9.08 -14.95 -5.41
C GLN A 71 -9.12 -15.37 -3.93
N VAL A 72 -9.84 -14.60 -3.10
CA VAL A 72 -10.10 -14.88 -1.70
C VAL A 72 -11.59 -14.70 -1.44
N GLY A 73 -12.35 -15.81 -1.53
CA GLY A 73 -13.81 -15.76 -1.45
C GLY A 73 -14.39 -14.91 -2.60
N PRO A 74 -15.22 -13.89 -2.31
CA PRO A 74 -15.77 -13.00 -3.36
C PRO A 74 -14.78 -11.93 -3.84
N ASP A 75 -13.65 -11.77 -3.15
CA ASP A 75 -12.69 -10.68 -3.37
C ASP A 75 -11.47 -11.18 -4.16
N VAL A 76 -10.68 -10.26 -4.70
CA VAL A 76 -9.34 -10.54 -5.23
C VAL A 76 -8.30 -9.88 -4.37
N CYS A 77 -7.14 -10.52 -4.23
CA CYS A 77 -6.00 -9.92 -3.55
C CYS A 77 -4.77 -9.92 -4.43
N LEU A 78 -4.14 -8.75 -4.45
CA LEU A 78 -2.98 -8.41 -5.25
C LEU A 78 -1.80 -8.29 -4.30
N HIS A 79 -0.78 -9.12 -4.48
CA HIS A 79 0.49 -8.98 -3.79
C HIS A 79 1.47 -8.28 -4.74
N LEU A 80 1.91 -7.10 -4.33
CA LEU A 80 2.83 -6.25 -5.06
C LEU A 80 4.14 -6.16 -4.29
N THR A 81 5.26 -6.16 -5.00
CA THR A 81 6.61 -6.00 -4.44
C THR A 81 7.31 -4.85 -5.15
N THR A 82 8.31 -4.24 -4.51
CA THR A 82 9.14 -3.22 -5.15
C THR A 82 9.80 -3.78 -6.42
N ALA A 83 9.89 -2.94 -7.46
CA ALA A 83 10.41 -3.33 -8.77
C ALA A 83 11.87 -3.82 -8.68
#